data_AF-A0AAU5WJK2-F1
#
_entry.id   AF-A0AAU5WJK2-F1
#
_cell.length_a   1.000
_cell.length_b   1.000
_cell.length_c   1.000
_cell.angle_alpha   90.00
_cell.angle_beta   90.00
_cell.angle_gamma   90.00
#
_symmetry.space_group_name_H-M   'P 1'
#
loop_
_entity.id
_entity.type
_entity.pdbx_description
1 polymer ?
#
loop_
_entity_poly.entity_id
_entity_poly.type
_entity_poly.pdbx_seq_one_letter_code
_entity_poly.pdbx_strand_id
1 'polypeptide(L)' 'MPEQPADAVLQGLGLTLGLDDGDLVANAVVIAKVIDGDGDVGVVLSHSEGTSWLDQLALVTAASEIIRSTGFDKQDD' A
#
# COMPACT_ATOMS: atom_id res chain seq x y z
N MET A 1 -1.39 1.28 19.71
CA MET A 1 -2.11 2.23 18.82
C MET A 1 -3.48 1.64 18.54
N PRO A 2 -4.57 2.40 18.61
CA PRO A 2 -5.89 1.88 18.28
C PRO A 2 -5.96 1.50 16.79
N GLU A 3 -6.66 0.42 16.48
CA GLU A 3 -6.95 0.04 15.09
C GLU A 3 -8.02 0.98 14.52
N GLN A 4 -7.84 1.39 13.27
CA GLN A 4 -8.81 2.21 12.53
C GLN A 4 -8.98 1.63 11.12
N PRO A 5 -10.17 1.79 10.51
CA PRO A 5 -10.41 1.35 9.15
C PRO A 5 -9.39 1.95 8.16
N ALA A 6 -8.79 1.10 7.33
CA ALA A 6 -7.76 1.53 6.39
C ALA A 6 -8.32 2.43 5.28
N ASP A 7 -9.57 2.24 4.88
CA ASP A 7 -10.25 3.03 3.84
C ASP A 7 -10.29 4.52 4.18
N ALA A 8 -10.66 4.88 5.41
CA ALA A 8 -10.69 6.28 5.85
C ALA A 8 -9.31 6.93 5.81
N VAL A 9 -8.27 6.19 6.20
CA VAL A 9 -6.87 6.67 6.16
C VAL A 9 -6.40 6.86 4.73
N LEU A 10 -6.59 5.85 3.88
CA LEU A 10 -6.17 5.88 2.48
C LEU A 10 -6.89 6.99 1.70
N GLN A 11 -8.19 7.18 1.95
CA GLN A 11 -8.96 8.28 1.38
C GLN A 11 -8.43 9.64 1.85
N GLY A 12 -8.12 9.80 3.14
CA GLY A 12 -7.53 11.03 3.69
C GLY A 12 -6.17 11.37 3.08
N LEU A 13 -5.40 10.36 2.66
CA LEU A 13 -4.14 10.51 1.93
C LEU A 13 -4.32 10.75 0.43
N GLY A 14 -5.55 10.67 -0.09
CA GLY A 14 -5.86 10.81 -1.52
C GLY A 14 -5.42 9.61 -2.37
N LEU A 15 -5.23 8.43 -1.76
CA LEU A 15 -4.79 7.23 -2.47
C LEU A 15 -5.95 6.66 -3.31
N THR A 16 -5.66 6.33 -4.56
CA THR A 16 -6.59 5.72 -5.50
C THR A 16 -5.95 4.49 -6.15
N LEU A 17 -6.78 3.56 -6.61
CA LEU A 17 -6.36 2.39 -7.39
C LEU A 17 -6.78 2.60 -8.85
N GLY A 18 -5.84 2.44 -9.78
CA GLY A 18 -6.15 2.34 -11.20
C GLY A 18 -6.65 0.93 -11.50
N LEU A 19 -7.96 0.77 -11.63
CA LEU A 19 -8.63 -0.50 -11.95
C LEU A 19 -9.39 -0.34 -13.26
N ASP A 20 -9.37 -1.35 -14.10
CA ASP A 20 -10.13 -1.40 -15.35
C ASP A 20 -11.54 -1.98 -15.10
N ASP A 21 -12.43 -1.83 -16.09
CA ASP A 21 -13.80 -2.33 -16.01
C ASP A 21 -13.83 -3.85 -15.83
N GLY A 22 -14.42 -4.30 -14.71
CA GLY A 22 -14.54 -5.72 -14.36
C GLY A 22 -13.43 -6.26 -13.46
N ASP A 23 -12.44 -5.43 -13.10
CA ASP A 23 -11.42 -5.83 -12.14
C ASP A 23 -12.01 -6.07 -10.75
N LEU A 24 -11.50 -7.12 -10.09
CA LEU A 24 -11.83 -7.46 -8.72
C LEU A 24 -10.56 -7.50 -7.88
N VAL A 25 -10.49 -6.66 -6.85
CA VAL A 25 -9.40 -6.69 -5.87
C VAL A 25 -9.64 -7.86 -4.91
N ALA A 26 -8.87 -8.93 -5.06
CA ALA A 26 -9.01 -10.14 -4.25
C ALA A 26 -8.34 -10.04 -2.87
N ASN A 27 -7.15 -9.41 -2.80
CA ASN A 27 -6.39 -9.21 -1.57
C ASN A 27 -5.63 -7.87 -1.65
N ALA A 28 -5.36 -7.26 -0.50
CA ALA A 28 -4.52 -6.07 -0.40
C ALA A 28 -3.49 -6.22 0.72
N VAL A 29 -2.29 -5.69 0.48
CA VAL A 29 -1.28 -5.42 1.52
C VAL A 29 -1.04 -3.91 1.52
N VAL A 30 -1.18 -3.30 2.69
CA VAL A 30 -0.97 -1.88 2.89
C VAL A 30 0.31 -1.69 3.71
N ILE A 31 1.26 -0.97 3.12
CA ILE A 31 2.47 -0.49 3.82
C ILE A 31 2.32 1.02 3.97
N ALA A 32 2.30 1.51 5.20
CA ALA A 32 2.16 2.93 5.48
C ALA A 32 3.31 3.44 6.35
N LYS A 33 3.87 4.59 5.96
CA LYS A 33 4.70 5.40 6.85
C LYS A 33 3.80 6.04 7.90
N VAL A 34 4.17 5.90 9.16
CA VAL A 34 3.47 6.52 10.29
C VAL A 34 4.41 7.46 11.03
N ILE A 35 3.83 8.48 11.66
CA ILE A 35 4.50 9.34 12.64
C ILE A 35 3.70 9.16 13.93
N ASP A 36 4.35 8.74 15.00
CA ASP A 36 3.66 8.53 16.27
C ASP A 36 3.48 9.84 17.07
N GLY A 37 2.92 9.72 18.27
CA GLY A 37 2.63 10.88 19.13
C GLY A 37 3.86 11.62 19.64
N ASP A 38 5.03 10.96 19.62
CA ASP A 38 6.31 11.53 20.02
C ASP A 38 7.08 12.13 18.83
N GLY A 39 6.55 11.95 17.62
CA GLY A 39 7.15 12.42 16.37
C GLY A 39 8.09 11.41 15.72
N ASP A 40 8.19 10.20 16.27
CA ASP A 40 9.03 9.15 15.72
C ASP A 40 8.40 8.57 14.43
N VAL A 41 9.26 8.28 13.46
CA VAL A 41 8.85 7.74 12.16
C VAL A 41 8.92 6.22 12.18
N GLY A 42 7.81 5.58 11.84
CA GLY A 42 7.69 4.14 11.73
C GLY A 42 7.08 3.68 10.41
N VAL A 43 7.01 2.35 10.26
CA VAL A 43 6.29 1.69 9.17
C VAL A 43 5.33 0.69 9.77
N VAL A 44 4.09 0.69 9.29
CA VAL A 44 3.09 -0.34 9.61
C VAL A 44 2.76 -1.13 8.36
N LEU A 45 2.56 -2.43 8.53
CA LEU A 45 2.09 -3.36 7.51
C LEU A 45 0.78 -3.95 7.97
N SER A 46 -0.23 -3.90 7.10
CA SER A 46 -1.53 -4.53 7.29
C SER A 46 -1.95 -5.24 6.02
N HIS A 47 -2.87 -6.20 6.10
CA HIS A 47 -3.34 -6.97 4.95
C HIS A 47 -4.81 -7.35 5.12
N SER A 48 -5.48 -7.68 4.02
CA SER A 48 -6.87 -8.16 4.05
C SER A 48 -7.01 -9.44 4.88
N GLU A 49 -8.18 -9.65 5.48
CA GLU A 49 -8.52 -10.92 6.15
C GLU A 49 -8.40 -12.09 5.16
N GLY A 50 -7.83 -13.22 5.62
CA GLY A 50 -7.64 -14.40 4.77
C GLY A 50 -6.42 -14.35 3.83
N THR A 51 -5.68 -13.24 3.78
CA THR A 51 -4.44 -13.13 2.98
C THR A 51 -3.36 -14.04 3.57
N SER A 52 -2.89 -15.04 2.81
CA SER A 52 -1.83 -15.92 3.26
C SER A 52 -0.48 -15.19 3.34
N TRP A 53 0.46 -15.69 4.15
CA TRP A 53 1.81 -15.12 4.21
C TRP A 53 2.50 -15.13 2.84
N LEU A 54 2.18 -16.10 1.99
CA LEU A 54 2.73 -16.22 0.64
C LEU A 54 2.16 -15.13 -0.28
N ASP A 55 0.86 -14.86 -0.21
CA ASP A 55 0.24 -13.76 -0.94
C ASP A 55 0.81 -12.40 -0.51
N GLN A 56 1.05 -12.23 0.80
CA GLN A 56 1.67 -11.02 1.32
C GLN A 56 3.06 -10.80 0.73
N LEU A 57 3.91 -11.84 0.77
CA LEU A 57 5.27 -11.78 0.23
C LEU A 57 5.26 -11.54 -1.29
N ALA A 58 4.37 -12.22 -2.02
CA ALA A 58 4.22 -12.06 -3.46
C ALA A 58 3.83 -10.63 -3.83
N LEU A 59 2.81 -10.06 -3.16
CA LEU A 59 2.35 -8.69 -3.40
C LEU A 59 3.44 -7.66 -3.10
N VAL A 60 4.14 -7.78 -1.96
CA VAL A 60 5.22 -6.85 -1.60
C VAL A 60 6.39 -6.93 -2.57
N THR A 61 6.74 -8.14 -3.01
CA THR A 61 7.84 -8.35 -3.97
C THR A 61 7.47 -7.79 -5.35
N ALA A 62 6.27 -8.08 -5.84
CA ALA A 62 5.76 -7.54 -7.10
C ALA A 62 5.69 -6.01 -7.07
N ALA A 63 5.15 -5.43 -6.01
CA ALA A 63 5.11 -3.98 -5.83
C ALA A 63 6.52 -3.35 -5.83
N SER A 64 7.47 -3.97 -5.11
CA SER A 64 8.86 -3.53 -5.09
C SER A 64 9.50 -3.53 -6.48
N GLU A 65 9.17 -4.54 -7.30
CA GLU A 65 9.69 -4.64 -8.66
C GLU A 65 9.04 -3.64 -9.61
N ILE A 66 7.72 -3.45 -9.52
CA ILE A 66 7.01 -2.42 -10.29
C ILE A 66 7.65 -1.05 -10.01
N ILE A 67 7.82 -0.67 -8.74
CA ILE A 67 8.44 0.60 -8.33
C ILE A 67 9.84 0.76 -8.93
N ARG A 68 10.65 -0.32 -8.95
CA ARG A 68 11.98 -0.31 -9.57
C ARG A 68 11.92 -0.15 -11.09
N SER A 69 10.99 -0.83 -11.74
CA SER A 69 10.83 -0.78 -13.21
C SER A 69 10.23 0.54 -13.71
N THR A 70 9.40 1.19 -12.91
CA THR A 70 8.84 2.53 -13.19
C THR A 70 9.79 3.66 -12.77
N GLY A 71 11.04 3.34 -12.42
CA GLY A 71 12.00 4.27 -11.84
C GLY A 71 12.24 5.51 -12.69
N PHE A 72 11.85 6.68 -12.14
CA PHE A 72 12.17 8.04 -12.57
C PHE A 72 12.11 8.28 -14.09
N ASP A 73 10.91 8.41 -14.63
CA ASP A 73 10.73 9.20 -15.84
C ASP A 73 11.01 10.66 -15.46
N LYS A 74 12.24 11.14 -15.71
CA LYS A 74 12.46 12.58 -15.76
C LYS A 74 11.56 13.07 -16.89
N GLN A 75 10.47 13.76 -16.55
CA GLN A 75 9.84 14.66 -17.50
C GLN A 75 10.92 15.68 -17.88
N ASP A 76 11.59 15.43 -19.00
CA ASP A 76 12.41 16.43 -19.66
C ASP A 76 11.42 17.49 -20.21
N ASP A 77 11.50 18.71 -19.64
CA ASP A 77 10.84 19.94 -20.11
C ASP A 77 11.25 20.30 -21.55
#